data_AF-A0A1G6IUJ4-F1
#
_entry.id   AF-A0A1G6IUJ4-F1
#
_cell.length_a   1.000
_cell.length_b   1.000
_cell.length_c   1.000
_cell.angle_alpha   90.00
_cell.angle_beta   90.00
_cell.angle_gamma   90.00
#
_symmetry.space_group_name_H-M   'P 1'
#
loop_
_entity.id
_entity.type
_entity.pdbx_description
1 polymer ?
#
loop_
_entity_poly.entity_id
_entity_poly.type
_entity_poly.pdbx_seq_one_letter_code
_entity_poly.pdbx_strand_id
1 'polypeptide(L)' 'MPSPKDTKGPIVKTGPTAGENRSRNEDGRWRKKRSDAGKKRDK' A
#
# COMPACT_ATOMS: atom_id res chain seq x y z
N MET A 1 -10.30 11.76 3.80
CA MET A 1 -9.41 10.93 2.94
C MET A 1 -8.68 11.89 2.01
N PRO A 2 -7.35 11.86 1.93
CA PRO A 2 -6.63 12.74 1.02
C PRO A 2 -7.04 12.45 -0.42
N SER A 3 -7.13 13.50 -1.24
CA SER A 3 -7.59 13.38 -2.62
C SER A 3 -6.59 12.56 -3.44
N PRO A 4 -7.03 11.78 -4.46
CA PRO A 4 -6.11 11.08 -5.37
C PRO A 4 -5.07 12.00 -6.03
N LYS A 5 -5.37 13.31 -6.13
CA LYS A 5 -4.46 14.34 -6.64
C LYS A 5 -3.27 14.60 -5.70
N ASP A 6 -3.49 14.55 -4.39
CA ASP A 6 -2.47 14.86 -3.39
C ASP A 6 -1.57 13.66 -3.09
N THR A 7 -2.12 12.47 -3.28
CA THR A 7 -1.48 11.23 -2.86
C THR A 7 -0.54 10.68 -3.90
N LYS A 8 -0.35 11.28 -5.08
CA LYS A 8 0.68 10.86 -6.07
C LYS A 8 0.69 9.34 -6.38
N GLY A 9 -0.38 8.60 -6.04
CA GLY A 9 -0.41 7.14 -5.98
C GLY A 9 -1.48 6.51 -5.07
N PRO A 10 -1.64 5.17 -5.11
CA PRO A 10 -2.59 4.42 -4.28
C PRO A 10 -2.12 4.37 -2.82
N ILE A 11 -3.03 4.71 -1.91
CA ILE A 11 -2.77 4.69 -0.48
C ILE A 11 -2.95 3.29 0.10
N VAL A 12 -2.08 2.93 1.04
CA VAL A 12 -2.22 1.73 1.87
C VAL A 12 -3.36 1.96 2.89
N LYS A 13 -4.40 1.12 2.84
CA LYS A 13 -5.55 1.26 3.75
C LYS A 13 -5.33 0.67 5.15
N THR A 14 -4.46 -0.33 5.27
CA THR A 14 -4.32 -1.16 6.49
C THR A 14 -2.88 -1.60 6.70
N GLY A 15 -2.40 -1.59 7.95
CA GLY A 15 -1.05 -2.03 8.33
C GLY A 15 -0.15 -0.89 8.83
N PRO A 16 1.14 -1.15 9.10
CA PRO A 16 2.07 -0.17 9.67
C PRO A 16 2.26 1.10 8.83
N THR A 17 2.06 1.01 7.51
CA THR A 17 2.18 2.12 6.56
C THR A 17 0.83 2.64 6.09
N ALA A 18 -0.25 2.41 6.86
CA ALA A 18 -1.57 2.90 6.50
C ALA A 18 -1.59 4.43 6.40
N GLY A 19 -2.20 4.97 5.33
CA GLY A 19 -2.20 6.40 5.03
C GLY A 19 -1.06 6.86 4.12
N GLU A 20 -0.04 6.03 3.93
CA GLU A 20 1.06 6.31 3.00
C GLU A 20 0.84 5.71 1.61
N ASN A 21 1.61 6.20 0.64
CA ASN A 21 1.61 5.67 -0.71
C ASN A 21 2.23 4.28 -0.76
N ARG A 22 1.62 3.40 -1.56
CA ARG A 22 2.18 2.10 -1.82
C ARG A 22 3.54 2.22 -2.51
N SER A 23 4.46 1.29 -2.31
CA SER A 23 5.74 1.32 -3.03
C SER A 23 5.55 0.96 -4.52
N ARG A 24 6.36 1.55 -5.41
CA ARG A 24 6.47 1.14 -6.82
C ARG A 24 7.51 0.04 -7.00
N ASN A 25 7.33 -0.77 -8.03
CA ASN A 25 8.34 -1.65 -8.59
C ASN A 25 9.31 -0.85 -9.48
N GLU A 26 10.42 -1.47 -9.85
CA GLU A 26 11.40 -0.91 -10.81
C GLU A 26 10.74 -0.64 -12.17
N ASP A 27 9.76 -1.45 -12.57
CA ASP A 27 8.94 -1.25 -13.77
C ASP A 27 7.91 -0.09 -13.65
N GLY A 28 7.98 0.72 -12.59
CA GLY A 28 7.09 1.87 -12.34
C GLY A 28 5.66 1.53 -11.89
N ARG A 29 5.28 0.24 -11.88
CA ARG A 29 3.96 -0.21 -11.43
C ARG A 29 3.87 -0.25 -9.91
N TRP A 30 2.73 0.12 -9.34
CA TRP A 30 2.49 -0.03 -7.91
C TRP A 30 2.44 -1.50 -7.50
N ARG A 31 3.04 -1.84 -6.35
CA ARG A 31 2.97 -3.20 -5.80
C ARG A 31 1.49 -3.61 -5.64
N LYS A 32 1.16 -4.89 -5.85
CA LYS A 32 -0.17 -5.40 -5.49
C LYS A 32 -0.25 -5.58 -3.98
N LYS A 33 -1.46 -5.57 -3.41
CA LYS A 33 -1.67 -6.02 -2.02
C LYS A 33 -1.20 -7.48 -1.95
N ARG A 34 -0.31 -7.81 -1.03
CA ARG A 34 0.13 -9.20 -0.84
C ARG A 34 -1.03 -10.05 -0.30
N SER A 35 -1.04 -11.33 -0.63
CA SER A 35 -2.06 -12.29 -0.17
C SER A 35 -2.01 -12.53 1.34
N ASP A 36 -0.86 -12.29 1.98
CA ASP A 36 -0.65 -12.38 3.43
C ASP A 36 -0.96 -11.07 4.18
N ALA A 37 -1.28 -9.98 3.47
CA ALA A 37 -1.48 -8.68 4.11
C ALA A 37 -2.72 -8.66 5.01
N GLY A 38 -2.51 -8.44 6.31
CA GLY A 38 -3.55 -8.45 7.34
C GLY A 38 -3.84 -9.83 7.95
N LYS A 39 -3.16 -10.88 7.48
CA LYS A 39 -3.18 -12.18 8.16
C LYS A 39 -2.20 -12.13 9.34
N LYS A 40 -2.62 -12.66 10.49
CA LYS A 40 -1.70 -12.91 11.61
C LYS A 40 -0.69 -13.96 11.13
N ARG A 41 0.60 -13.69 11.33
CA ARG A 41 1.62 -14.71 11.10
C ARG A 41 1.60 -15.63 12.30
N ASP A 42 1.35 -16.92 12.08
CA ASP A 42 1.58 -17.91 13.11
C ASP A 42 3.08 -17.92 13.42
N LYS A 43 3.41 -17.90 14.71
CA LYS A 43 4.77 -17.76 15.24
C LYS A 43 5.46 -19.11 15.28
#